data_AF-A0A517QR94-F1
#
_entry.id   AF-A0A517QR94-F1
#
_cell.length_a   1.000
_cell.length_b   1.000
_cell.length_c   1.000
_cell.angle_alpha   90.00
_cell.angle_beta   90.00
_cell.angle_gamma   90.00
#
_symmetry.space_group_name_H-M   'P 1'
#
loop_
_entity.id
_entity.type
_entity.pdbx_description
1 polymer ?
#
loop_
_entity_poly.entity_id
_entity_poly.type
_entity_poly.pdbx_seq_one_letter_code
_entity_poly.pdbx_strand_id
1 'polypeptide(L)'
;MQKFSESLQATESRLRAFACVQFLFFVVAAFVLGQWGISKEPLIVICVGSLVVACLGMIAPHVIRPIYRLWMLVVFPIGFLISHLLLAIVYYFVMTPIGLWRVRSTGDPLQRELTPDASTYWEKRKPTPAPETYFRQF
;
A
#
# COMPACT_ATOMS: atom_id res chain seq x y z
N MET A 1 -3.32 -21.78 -10.68
CA MET A 1 -1.90 -22.18 -10.59
C MET A 1 -1.01 -21.61 -11.70
N GLN A 2 -1.54 -21.23 -12.87
CA GLN A 2 -0.78 -20.70 -14.02
C GLN A 2 -0.13 -19.31 -13.79
N LYS A 3 -0.76 -18.42 -12.99
CA LYS A 3 -0.20 -17.10 -12.62
C LYS A 3 1.06 -17.17 -11.74
N PHE A 4 1.33 -18.32 -11.10
CA PHE A 4 2.47 -18.48 -10.19
C PHE A 4 3.74 -18.95 -10.92
N SER A 5 3.62 -19.57 -12.10
CA SER A 5 4.77 -19.95 -12.93
C SER A 5 5.31 -18.79 -13.76
N GLU A 6 4.46 -17.82 -14.16
CA GLU A 6 4.90 -16.58 -14.81
C GLU A 6 5.66 -15.65 -13.87
N SER A 7 5.31 -15.61 -12.57
CA SER A 7 6.05 -14.82 -11.59
C SER A 7 7.44 -15.39 -11.24
N LEU A 8 7.67 -16.69 -11.51
CA LEU A 8 8.96 -17.36 -11.34
C LEU A 8 9.92 -17.11 -12.51
N GLN A 9 9.42 -16.73 -13.69
CA GLN A 9 10.25 -16.20 -14.75
C GLN A 9 10.53 -14.72 -14.44
N ALA A 10 11.48 -14.47 -13.54
CA ALA A 10 12.08 -13.15 -13.42
C ALA A 10 12.78 -12.84 -14.75
N THR A 11 12.03 -12.27 -15.69
CA THR A 11 12.51 -11.75 -16.97
C THR A 11 13.71 -10.88 -16.69
N GLU A 12 14.79 -11.01 -17.46
CA GLU A 12 16.07 -10.31 -17.23
C GLU A 12 15.91 -8.78 -17.06
N SER A 13 14.84 -8.23 -17.64
CA SER A 13 14.38 -6.85 -17.46
C SER A 13 14.01 -6.48 -16.01
N ARG A 14 13.31 -7.35 -15.26
CA ARG A 14 12.97 -7.12 -13.84
C ARG A 14 14.21 -7.12 -12.95
N LEU A 15 15.21 -7.93 -13.29
CA LEU A 15 16.48 -8.00 -12.57
C LEU A 15 17.29 -6.71 -12.77
N ARG A 16 17.32 -6.19 -14.00
CA ARG A 16 17.91 -4.89 -14.33
C ARG A 16 17.18 -3.72 -13.66
N ALA A 17 15.84 -3.73 -13.67
CA ALA A 17 15.04 -2.73 -12.98
C ALA A 17 15.29 -2.74 -11.47
N PHE A 18 15.41 -3.93 -10.85
CA PHE A 18 15.79 -4.06 -9.45
C PHE A 18 17.18 -3.45 -9.19
N ALA A 19 18.16 -3.72 -10.05
CA ALA A 19 19.50 -3.12 -9.94
C ALA A 19 19.47 -1.58 -10.05
N CYS A 20 18.69 -1.02 -10.98
CA CYS A 20 18.54 0.44 -11.11
C CYS A 20 17.85 1.07 -9.89
N VAL A 21 16.77 0.45 -9.39
CA VAL A 21 16.05 0.94 -8.20
C VAL A 21 16.94 0.86 -6.96
N GLN A 22 17.70 -0.22 -6.80
CA GLN A 22 18.67 -0.39 -5.73
C GLN A 22 19.73 0.71 -5.77
N PHE A 23 20.30 0.98 -6.95
CA PHE A 23 21.28 2.05 -7.12
C PHE A 23 20.71 3.41 -6.75
N LEU A 24 19.51 3.75 -7.24
CA LEU A 24 18.85 5.02 -6.93
C LEU A 24 18.58 5.17 -5.42
N PHE A 25 18.08 4.11 -4.78
CA PHE A 25 17.80 4.11 -3.34
C PHE A 25 19.06 4.40 -2.53
N PHE A 26 20.19 3.78 -2.87
CA PHE A 26 21.45 4.02 -2.18
C PHE A 26 22.04 5.41 -2.43
N VAL A 27 21.89 5.96 -3.64
CA VAL A 27 22.30 7.34 -3.94
C VAL A 27 21.51 8.33 -3.06
N VAL A 28 20.20 8.15 -2.95
CA VAL A 28 19.34 8.99 -2.11
C VAL A 28 19.66 8.80 -0.63
N ALA A 29 19.88 7.57 -0.17
CA ALA A 29 20.24 7.28 1.22
C ALA A 29 21.60 7.89 1.61
N ALA A 30 22.62 7.77 0.74
CA ALA A 30 23.93 8.37 0.94
C ALA A 30 23.85 9.90 0.98
N PHE A 31 23.01 10.50 0.13
CA PHE A 31 22.76 11.94 0.13
C PHE A 31 22.10 12.40 1.44
N VAL A 32 21.04 11.73 1.89
CA VAL A 32 20.31 12.07 3.13
C VAL A 32 21.19 11.87 4.37
N LEU A 33 21.94 10.79 4.45
CA LEU A 33 22.84 10.53 5.59
C LEU A 33 24.05 11.48 5.61
N GLY A 34 24.52 11.92 4.44
CA GLY A 34 25.53 12.97 4.32
C GLY A 34 25.05 14.33 4.85
N GLN A 35 23.75 14.61 4.78
CA GLN A 35 23.15 15.82 5.37
C GLN A 35 23.01 15.73 6.91
N TRP A 36 23.14 14.54 7.51
CA TRP A 36 22.92 14.31 8.95
C TRP A 36 24.20 14.25 9.79
N GLY A 37 25.38 14.53 9.21
CA GLY A 37 26.63 14.73 9.96
C GLY A 37 27.24 13.46 10.60
N ILE A 38 26.81 12.27 10.15
CA ILE A 38 27.35 10.98 10.61
C ILE A 38 28.77 10.79 10.06
N SER A 39 29.66 10.23 10.87
CA SER A 39 31.07 9.96 10.52
C SER A 39 31.18 9.22 9.17
N LYS A 40 32.16 9.63 8.35
CA LYS A 40 32.34 9.22 6.95
C LYS A 40 32.72 7.74 6.77
N GLU A 41 33.29 7.15 7.81
CA GLU A 41 33.84 5.78 7.86
C GLU A 41 32.77 4.69 7.59
N PRO A 42 31.68 4.57 8.37
CA PRO A 42 30.62 3.57 8.11
C PRO A 42 29.86 3.83 6.81
N LEU A 43 29.78 5.10 6.37
CA LEU A 43 29.10 5.48 5.13
C LEU A 43 29.82 4.91 3.89
N ILE A 44 31.15 4.94 3.88
CA ILE A 44 31.94 4.39 2.78
C ILE A 44 31.81 2.87 2.72
N VAL A 45 31.80 2.17 3.87
CA VAL A 45 31.64 0.71 3.92
C VAL A 45 30.27 0.27 3.39
N ILE A 46 29.20 0.99 3.74
CA ILE A 46 27.85 0.70 3.25
C ILE A 46 27.71 1.02 1.75
N CYS A 47 28.28 2.15 1.29
CA CYS A 47 28.27 2.52 -0.13
C CYS A 47 29.11 1.56 -0.99
N VAL A 48 30.29 1.15 -0.52
CA VAL A 48 31.15 0.20 -1.22
C VAL A 48 30.54 -1.19 -1.20
N GLY A 49 29.98 -1.64 -0.08
CA GLY A 49 29.23 -2.90 0.00
C GLY A 49 28.04 -2.94 -0.95
N SER A 50 27.29 -1.83 -1.02
CA SER A 50 26.19 -1.64 -1.98
C SER A 50 26.67 -1.66 -3.43
N LEU A 51 27.76 -0.96 -3.75
CA LEU A 51 28.36 -0.91 -5.08
C LEU A 51 28.85 -2.30 -5.53
N VAL A 52 29.47 -3.07 -4.63
CA VAL A 52 29.91 -4.44 -4.90
C VAL A 52 28.72 -5.35 -5.18
N VAL A 53 27.64 -5.25 -4.40
CA VAL A 53 26.41 -6.03 -4.63
C VAL A 53 25.73 -5.61 -5.94
N ALA A 54 25.73 -4.32 -6.28
CA ALA A 54 25.19 -3.80 -7.55
C ALA A 54 26.01 -4.25 -8.76
N CYS A 55 27.34 -4.17 -8.69
CA CYS A 55 28.26 -4.65 -9.73
C CYS A 55 28.15 -6.17 -9.91
N LEU A 56 28.07 -6.93 -8.82
CA LEU A 56 27.85 -8.38 -8.88
C LEU A 56 26.49 -8.73 -9.52
N GLY A 57 25.47 -7.91 -9.31
CA GLY A 57 24.16 -8.05 -9.98
C GLY A 57 24.16 -7.75 -11.46
N MET A 58 25.09 -6.91 -11.91
CA MET A 58 25.22 -6.54 -13.31
C MET A 58 26.08 -7.53 -14.11
N ILE A 59 27.08 -8.16 -13.47
CA ILE A 59 28.03 -9.07 -14.12
C ILE A 59 27.56 -10.53 -14.06
N ALA A 60 26.90 -10.96 -12.98
CA ALA A 60 26.49 -12.35 -12.78
C ALA A 60 25.00 -12.48 -12.39
N PRO A 61 24.07 -12.31 -13.34
CA PRO A 61 22.62 -12.42 -13.07
C PRO A 61 22.22 -13.81 -12.55
N HIS A 62 23.02 -14.85 -12.83
CA HIS A 62 22.72 -16.21 -12.39
C HIS A 62 22.83 -16.40 -10.88
N VAL A 63 23.79 -15.72 -10.23
CA VAL A 63 24.06 -15.82 -8.78
C VAL A 63 23.08 -14.97 -7.97
N ILE A 64 22.56 -13.89 -8.56
CA ILE A 64 21.65 -12.97 -7.87
C ILE A 64 20.19 -13.45 -7.89
N ARG A 65 19.81 -14.36 -8.81
CA ARG A 65 18.48 -14.99 -8.85
C ARG A 65 18.05 -15.65 -7.53
N PRO A 66 18.86 -16.49 -6.84
CA PRO A 66 18.48 -17.04 -5.54
C PRO A 66 18.40 -15.98 -4.43
N ILE A 67 19.31 -15.00 -4.42
CA ILE A 67 19.31 -13.90 -3.43
C ILE A 67 18.05 -13.05 -3.58
N TYR A 68 17.71 -12.67 -4.81
CA TYR A 68 16.49 -11.92 -5.12
C TYR A 68 15.22 -12.68 -4.70
N ARG A 69 15.17 -14.00 -4.91
CA ARG A 69 14.05 -14.84 -4.46
C ARG A 69 13.93 -14.86 -2.94
N LEU A 70 15.05 -15.01 -2.22
CA LEU A 70 15.05 -15.02 -0.76
C LEU A 70 14.67 -13.65 -0.20
N TRP A 71 15.17 -12.57 -0.81
CA TRP A 71 14.82 -11.20 -0.48
C TRP A 71 13.33 -10.92 -0.72
N MET A 72 12.79 -11.34 -1.87
CA MET A 72 11.36 -11.23 -2.16
C MET A 72 10.50 -11.98 -1.14
N LEU A 73 10.94 -13.16 -0.69
CA LEU A 73 10.21 -13.94 0.31
C LEU A 73 10.09 -13.18 1.64
N VAL A 74 11.09 -12.39 1.99
CA VAL A 74 11.09 -11.53 3.19
C VAL A 74 10.30 -10.23 2.96
N VAL A 75 10.48 -9.58 1.81
CA VAL A 75 9.84 -8.28 1.53
C VAL A 75 8.33 -8.43 1.28
N PHE A 76 7.89 -9.54 0.69
CA PHE A 76 6.48 -9.78 0.40
C PHE A 76 5.55 -9.71 1.63
N PRO A 77 5.82 -10.43 2.75
CA PRO A 77 4.99 -10.33 3.95
C PRO A 77 5.06 -8.94 4.60
N ILE A 78 6.20 -8.24 4.49
CA ILE A 78 6.34 -6.87 4.98
C ILE A 78 5.42 -5.93 4.17
N GLY A 79 5.42 -6.03 2.84
CA GLY A 79 4.53 -5.24 2.00
C GLY A 79 3.05 -5.51 2.27
N PHE A 80 2.69 -6.78 2.50
CA PHE A 80 1.34 -7.17 2.91
C PHE A 80 0.96 -6.54 4.25
N LEU A 81 1.86 -6.61 5.25
CA LEU A 81 1.65 -6.03 6.56
C LEU A 81 1.49 -4.51 6.47
N ILE A 82 2.37 -3.81 5.75
CA ILE A 82 2.28 -2.35 5.57
C ILE A 82 0.97 -1.97 4.90
N SER A 83 0.53 -2.70 3.87
CA SER A 83 -0.74 -2.44 3.20
C SER A 83 -1.93 -2.56 4.16
N HIS A 84 -1.95 -3.61 4.99
CA HIS A 84 -2.99 -3.81 6.00
C HIS A 84 -2.92 -2.76 7.11
N LEU A 85 -1.72 -2.42 7.55
CA LEU A 85 -1.48 -1.45 8.62
C LEU A 85 -1.87 -0.04 8.16
N LEU A 86 -1.55 0.34 6.93
CA LEU A 86 -1.97 1.61 6.34
C LEU A 86 -3.50 1.67 6.18
N LEU A 87 -4.12 0.58 5.70
CA LEU A 87 -5.57 0.50 5.63
C LEU A 87 -6.21 0.62 7.02
N ALA A 88 -5.66 -0.06 8.02
CA ALA A 88 -6.13 0.01 9.40
C ALA A 88 -5.98 1.43 9.97
N ILE A 89 -4.83 2.09 9.76
CA ILE A 89 -4.62 3.48 10.19
C ILE A 89 -5.67 4.38 9.55
N VAL A 90 -5.82 4.36 8.22
CA VAL A 90 -6.78 5.23 7.53
C VAL A 90 -8.21 4.94 8.00
N TYR A 91 -8.57 3.67 8.18
CA TYR A 91 -9.88 3.30 8.66
C TYR A 91 -10.14 3.84 10.08
N TYR A 92 -9.25 3.57 11.03
CA TYR A 92 -9.46 3.94 12.44
C TYR A 92 -9.21 5.42 12.74
N PHE A 93 -8.28 6.08 12.06
CA PHE A 93 -7.93 7.48 12.32
C PHE A 93 -8.70 8.47 11.43
N VAL A 94 -9.20 8.04 10.28
CA VAL A 94 -9.94 8.94 9.38
C VAL A 94 -11.41 8.52 9.31
N MET A 95 -11.71 7.29 8.90
CA MET A 95 -13.10 6.88 8.70
C MET A 95 -13.89 6.77 10.01
N THR A 96 -13.32 6.18 11.05
CA THR A 96 -13.99 6.02 12.35
C THR A 96 -14.36 7.34 13.02
N PRO A 97 -13.46 8.35 13.16
CA PRO A 97 -13.86 9.62 13.77
C PRO A 97 -14.88 10.39 12.92
N ILE A 98 -14.81 10.30 11.58
CA ILE A 98 -15.84 10.88 10.70
C ILE A 98 -17.20 10.22 10.97
N GLY A 99 -17.24 8.89 11.07
CA GLY A 99 -18.44 8.14 11.39
C GLY A 99 -18.99 8.48 12.78
N LEU A 100 -18.13 8.54 13.78
CA LEU A 100 -18.51 8.87 15.16
C LEU A 100 -19.05 10.30 15.27
N TRP A 101 -18.41 11.24 14.58
CA TRP A 101 -18.87 12.63 14.52
C TRP A 101 -20.22 12.75 13.82
N ARG A 102 -20.45 11.98 12.74
CA ARG A 102 -21.74 11.93 12.05
C ARG A 102 -22.85 11.39 12.94
N VAL A 103 -22.60 10.31 13.68
CA VAL A 103 -23.58 9.76 14.65
C VAL A 103 -23.91 10.80 15.73
N ARG A 104 -22.90 11.54 16.22
CA ARG A 104 -23.10 12.58 17.24
C ARG A 104 -23.87 13.81 16.72
N SER A 105 -23.65 14.20 15.45
CA SER A 105 -24.18 15.44 14.86
C SER A 105 -25.54 15.26 14.17
N THR A 106 -25.74 14.13 13.47
CA THR A 106 -26.94 13.86 12.67
C THR A 106 -27.98 12.97 13.39
N GLY A 107 -27.63 12.40 14.55
CA GLY A 107 -28.47 11.43 15.25
C GLY A 107 -28.26 10.01 14.72
N ASP A 108 -29.24 9.13 14.90
CA ASP A 108 -29.23 7.76 14.35
C ASP A 108 -29.83 7.73 12.93
N PRO A 109 -29.03 7.86 11.86
CA PRO A 109 -29.54 7.86 10.48
C PRO A 109 -30.10 6.51 10.04
N LEU A 110 -29.84 5.45 10.81
CA LEU A 110 -30.28 4.10 10.49
C LEU A 110 -31.51 3.69 11.31
N GLN A 111 -32.07 4.60 12.13
CA GLN A 111 -33.24 4.36 12.99
C GLN A 111 -33.15 2.98 13.67
N ARG A 112 -31.99 2.69 14.27
CA ARG A 112 -31.64 1.38 14.85
C ARG A 112 -32.36 1.14 16.17
N GLU A 113 -32.90 2.18 16.79
CA GLU A 113 -33.75 2.06 17.97
C GLU A 113 -35.12 1.48 17.58
N LEU A 114 -35.41 0.27 18.10
CA LEU A 114 -36.68 -0.40 17.92
C LEU A 114 -37.70 0.18 18.91
N THR A 115 -38.60 1.03 18.43
CA THR A 115 -39.69 1.62 19.22
C THR A 115 -40.80 0.58 19.49
N PRO A 116 -41.01 0.10 20.72
CA PRO A 116 -41.95 -1.00 21.00
C PRO A 116 -43.43 -0.62 20.76
N ASP A 117 -43.76 0.66 20.90
CA ASP A 117 -45.11 1.20 20.73
C ASP A 117 -45.45 1.60 19.28
N ALA A 118 -44.54 1.34 18.32
CA ALA A 118 -44.78 1.67 16.92
C ALA A 118 -45.75 0.65 16.29
N SER A 119 -46.83 1.16 15.69
CA SER A 119 -47.80 0.33 14.95
C SER A 119 -47.23 -0.27 13.68
N THR A 120 -46.17 0.33 13.13
CA THR A 120 -45.47 -0.12 11.92
C THR A 120 -44.12 0.58 11.76
N TYR A 121 -43.07 -0.16 11.39
CA TYR A 121 -41.76 0.39 11.02
C TYR A 121 -41.66 0.74 9.52
N TRP A 122 -42.74 0.59 8.76
CA TRP A 122 -42.74 0.89 7.34
C TRP A 122 -42.66 2.40 7.09
N GLU A 123 -41.53 2.85 6.52
CA GLU A 123 -41.37 4.23 6.07
C GLU A 123 -42.10 4.43 4.72
N LYS A 124 -42.93 5.48 4.62
CA LYS A 124 -43.62 5.79 3.35
C LYS A 124 -42.59 6.14 2.29
N ARG A 125 -42.54 5.33 1.22
CA ARG A 125 -41.68 5.58 0.06
C ARG A 125 -42.02 6.95 -0.53
N LYS A 126 -40.99 7.78 -0.74
CA LYS A 126 -41.15 9.03 -1.50
C LYS A 126 -41.69 8.71 -2.90
N PRO A 127 -42.60 9.53 -3.44
CA PRO A 127 -43.19 9.27 -4.76
C PRO A 127 -42.08 9.14 -5.80
N THR A 128 -42.18 8.09 -6.64
CA THR A 128 -41.24 7.87 -7.73
C THR A 128 -41.28 9.08 -8.67
N PRO A 129 -40.14 9.69 -9.00
CA PRO A 129 -40.09 10.74 -10.00
C PRO A 129 -40.68 10.25 -11.33
N ALA A 130 -41.22 11.17 -12.13
CA ALA A 130 -41.75 10.83 -13.45
C ALA A 130 -40.64 10.18 -14.31
N PRO A 131 -40.94 9.19 -15.17
CA PRO A 131 -39.94 8.48 -15.97
C PRO A 131 -39.06 9.41 -16.82
N GLU A 132 -39.63 10.53 -17.25
CA GLU A 132 -38.99 11.62 -17.97
C GLU A 132 -37.89 12.34 -17.19
N THR A 133 -37.91 12.29 -15.85
CA THR A 133 -36.83 12.81 -14.99
C THR A 133 -35.57 11.94 -15.03
N TYR A 134 -35.65 10.67 -15.42
CA TYR A 134 -34.46 9.81 -15.54
C TYR A 134 -33.48 10.29 -16.61
N PHE A 135 -33.97 11.00 -17.63
CA PHE A 135 -33.13 11.55 -18.70
C PHE A 135 -32.43 12.88 -18.32
N ARG A 136 -32.73 13.44 -17.14
CA ARG A 136 -32.18 14.71 -16.64
C ARG A 136 -31.41 14.48 -15.33
N GLN A 137 -30.31 13.74 -15.43
CA GLN A 137 -29.48 13.35 -14.27
C GLN A 137 -28.41 14.39 -13.87
N PHE A 138 -28.24 15.46 -14.65
CA PHE A 138 -27.29 16.55 -14.38
C PHE A 138 -28.00 17.89 -14.43
#